data_AF-A0A8C7LWD3-F1
#
_entry.id   AF-A0A8C7LWD3-F1
#
_cell.length_a   1.000
_cell.length_b   1.000
_cell.length_c   1.000
_cell.angle_alpha   90.00
_cell.angle_beta   90.00
_cell.angle_gamma   90.00
#
_symmetry.space_group_name_H-M   'P 1'
#
loop_
_entity.id
_entity.type
_entity.pdbx_description
1 polymer ?
#
loop_
_entity_poly.entity_id
_entity_poly.type
_entity_poly.pdbx_seq_one_letter_code
_entity_poly.pdbx_strand_id
1 'polypeptide(L)'
;MCPSCRVLDMSHPVIKQTRANPRAVLGVLTERIMTSLPCPVTNNVLKHGNVGANVSACVFLSGKASMKHSGSTQTDSDVSLGIPANTVMAYSLIELYVKCNGKFELCLICNNGGFEIDRSKEGLEVDGFMDLGGDFDTNSPLNLNKELEKLSSHFQLLSVLPADTRSSLLQLLKTTMEDREAVSVLESVLDQMCDGETPDLGDLEESERETVQAILDLVDQCVGKEEDEIRSSLLSAVHLIVSAMDGMTDEGLSVLGSCCSPPVLQALQILVQHVAAGSGETLSLRDAGLAILTEEELYQRTERLFALSNVELTRLNEDAEFTVTSVICPGHLPLVMSIAVNGLACLG
;
A
#
# COMPACT_ATOMS: atom_id res chain seq x y z
N MET A 1 -34.92 -8.51 26.58
CA MET A 1 -34.06 -9.03 25.50
C MET A 1 -32.62 -8.80 25.92
N CYS A 2 -31.85 -9.87 26.14
CA CYS A 2 -30.44 -9.75 26.48
C CYS A 2 -29.69 -9.09 25.29
N PRO A 3 -28.94 -7.98 25.49
CA PRO A 3 -28.28 -7.26 24.40
C PRO A 3 -27.07 -7.99 23.78
N SER A 4 -26.73 -9.19 24.26
CA SER A 4 -25.38 -9.75 24.17
C SER A 4 -25.12 -10.75 23.04
N CYS A 5 -26.01 -10.92 22.05
CA CYS A 5 -25.74 -11.77 20.88
C CYS A 5 -26.39 -11.22 19.61
N ARG A 6 -26.01 -10.02 19.17
CA ARG A 6 -26.28 -9.61 17.77
C ARG A 6 -25.19 -10.22 16.90
N VAL A 7 -25.59 -11.00 15.90
CA VAL A 7 -24.71 -11.58 14.89
C VAL A 7 -25.04 -10.97 13.54
N LEU A 8 -24.03 -10.86 12.67
CA LEU A 8 -24.20 -10.52 11.27
C LEU A 8 -24.92 -11.66 10.55
N ASP A 9 -25.87 -11.29 9.69
CA ASP A 9 -26.50 -12.24 8.78
C ASP A 9 -25.53 -12.56 7.64
N MET A 10 -24.86 -13.70 7.76
CA MET A 10 -23.88 -14.17 6.76
C MET A 10 -24.52 -14.53 5.42
N SER A 11 -25.85 -14.62 5.33
CA SER A 11 -26.55 -14.84 4.08
C SER A 11 -26.85 -13.55 3.31
N HIS A 12 -26.65 -12.39 3.94
CA HIS A 12 -26.97 -11.08 3.37
C HIS A 12 -26.09 -10.77 2.14
N PRO A 13 -26.65 -10.27 1.02
CA PRO A 13 -25.91 -10.06 -0.23
C PRO A 13 -24.64 -9.22 -0.08
N VAL A 14 -24.72 -8.11 0.67
CA VAL A 14 -23.56 -7.26 0.95
C VAL A 14 -22.46 -8.03 1.66
N ILE A 15 -22.80 -8.87 2.66
CA ILE A 15 -21.80 -9.64 3.41
C ILE A 15 -21.14 -10.69 2.52
N LYS A 16 -21.91 -11.33 1.63
CA LYS A 16 -21.35 -12.28 0.64
C LYS A 16 -20.39 -11.59 -0.33
N GLN A 17 -20.77 -10.42 -0.85
CA GLN A 17 -19.93 -9.68 -1.78
C GLN A 17 -18.66 -9.14 -1.10
N THR A 18 -18.78 -8.60 0.10
CA THR A 18 -17.62 -8.12 0.88
C THR A 18 -16.70 -9.29 1.24
N ARG A 19 -17.24 -10.46 1.61
CA ARG A 19 -16.42 -11.65 1.90
C ARG A 19 -15.69 -12.20 0.67
N ALA A 20 -16.28 -12.07 -0.52
CA ALA A 20 -15.66 -12.51 -1.77
C ALA A 20 -14.55 -11.59 -2.26
N ASN A 21 -14.44 -10.36 -1.73
CA ASN A 21 -13.37 -9.43 -2.06
C ASN A 21 -12.39 -9.34 -0.86
N PRO A 22 -11.16 -9.85 -0.98
CA PRO A 22 -10.21 -9.91 0.13
C PRO A 22 -9.81 -8.53 0.68
N ARG A 23 -10.05 -7.45 -0.07
CA ARG A 23 -9.72 -6.07 0.31
C ARG A 23 -10.86 -5.34 1.00
N ALA A 24 -12.06 -5.89 0.95
CA ALA A 24 -13.24 -5.22 1.46
C ALA A 24 -13.40 -5.50 2.96
N VAL A 25 -13.25 -4.45 3.77
CA VAL A 25 -13.48 -4.52 5.22
C VAL A 25 -14.80 -3.88 5.61
N LEU A 26 -15.45 -4.44 6.63
CA LEU A 26 -16.59 -3.80 7.27
C LEU A 26 -16.08 -2.92 8.40
N GLY A 27 -16.66 -1.73 8.54
CA GLY A 27 -16.32 -0.81 9.62
C GLY A 27 -17.54 -0.08 10.15
N VAL A 28 -17.46 0.33 11.41
CA VAL A 28 -18.47 1.14 12.08
C VAL A 28 -17.89 2.53 12.31
N LEU A 29 -18.61 3.53 11.84
CA LEU A 29 -18.31 4.92 12.16
C LEU A 29 -18.73 5.17 13.61
N THR A 30 -17.77 5.46 14.48
CA THR A 30 -17.99 5.64 15.91
C THR A 30 -18.09 7.11 16.31
N GLU A 31 -17.32 7.97 15.65
CA GLU A 31 -17.28 9.40 15.94
C GLU A 31 -17.32 10.22 14.66
N ARG A 32 -17.83 11.44 14.76
CA ARG A 32 -17.83 12.41 13.66
C ARG A 32 -17.65 13.83 14.16
N ILE A 33 -16.86 14.60 13.42
CA ILE A 33 -16.74 16.04 13.57
C ILE A 33 -17.64 16.66 12.51
N MET A 34 -18.54 17.56 12.91
CA MET A 34 -19.49 18.18 11.99
C MET A 34 -19.58 19.69 12.19
N THR A 35 -19.89 20.41 11.12
CA THR A 35 -20.18 21.85 11.20
C THR A 35 -21.46 22.06 12.01
N SER A 36 -21.48 23.06 12.89
CA SER A 36 -22.70 23.42 13.63
C SER A 36 -23.51 24.50 12.91
N LEU A 37 -22.87 25.29 12.06
CA LEU A 37 -23.43 26.41 11.31
C LEU A 37 -22.92 26.37 9.86
N PRO A 38 -23.56 27.08 8.92
CA PRO A 38 -23.05 27.21 7.56
C PRO A 38 -21.73 28.01 7.53
N CYS A 39 -20.74 27.50 6.81
CA CYS A 39 -19.39 28.06 6.71
C CYS A 39 -19.07 28.38 5.24
N PRO A 40 -19.02 29.65 4.82
CA PRO A 40 -18.46 30.00 3.52
C PRO A 40 -16.93 29.92 3.55
N VAL A 41 -16.34 29.33 2.53
CA VAL A 41 -14.89 29.22 2.30
C VAL A 41 -14.55 29.98 1.03
N THR A 42 -13.64 30.94 1.10
CA THR A 42 -13.19 31.75 -0.04
C THR A 42 -11.72 31.49 -0.31
N ASN A 43 -11.36 31.15 -1.54
CA ASN A 43 -9.96 30.94 -1.92
C ASN A 43 -9.36 32.22 -2.52
N ASN A 44 -8.55 32.93 -1.75
CA ASN A 44 -7.84 34.12 -2.23
C ASN A 44 -6.54 33.69 -2.92
N VAL A 45 -6.56 33.56 -4.25
CA VAL A 45 -5.34 33.28 -5.04
C VAL A 45 -4.49 34.55 -5.10
N LEU A 46 -3.48 34.65 -4.23
CA LEU A 46 -2.40 35.63 -4.37
C LEU A 46 -1.54 35.23 -5.58
N LYS A 47 -1.64 36.00 -6.68
CA LYS A 47 -0.70 35.86 -7.80
C LYS A 47 0.72 36.12 -7.29
N HIS A 48 1.57 35.09 -7.40
CA HIS A 48 2.96 35.09 -6.99
C HIS A 48 3.75 36.19 -7.71
N GLY A 49 4.02 37.29 -7.01
CA GLY A 49 5.10 38.22 -7.32
C GLY A 49 6.35 37.75 -6.60
N ASN A 50 7.34 37.27 -7.36
CA ASN A 50 8.64 36.82 -6.89
C ASN A 50 9.32 37.85 -5.97
N VAL A 51 9.40 37.58 -4.67
CA VAL A 51 10.53 37.94 -3.77
C VAL A 51 10.50 36.96 -2.60
N GLY A 52 11.61 36.27 -2.38
CA GLY A 52 11.74 35.20 -1.37
C GLY A 52 11.55 35.66 0.07
N ALA A 53 10.80 34.87 0.83
CA ALA A 53 11.00 34.58 2.25
C ALA A 53 9.94 33.57 2.70
N ASN A 54 10.39 32.57 3.46
CA ASN A 54 9.67 31.49 4.12
C ASN A 54 8.23 31.85 4.55
N VAL A 55 7.25 31.03 4.13
CA VAL A 55 5.89 31.10 4.68
C VAL A 55 5.50 29.73 5.24
N SER A 56 5.60 29.63 6.57
CA SER A 56 4.95 28.59 7.37
C SER A 56 3.43 28.78 7.26
N ALA A 57 2.72 27.73 6.85
CA ALA A 57 1.27 27.72 6.73
C ALA A 57 0.62 27.61 8.13
N CYS A 58 0.33 28.75 8.77
CA CYS A 58 -0.57 28.81 9.91
C CYS A 58 -2.00 29.08 9.43
N VAL A 59 -2.89 28.09 9.59
CA VAL A 59 -4.34 28.27 9.46
C VAL A 59 -4.82 29.13 10.63
N PHE A 60 -5.06 30.42 10.39
CA PHE A 60 -5.68 31.31 11.37
C PHE A 60 -7.21 31.20 11.29
N LEU A 61 -7.81 30.57 12.30
CA LEU A 61 -9.23 30.73 12.61
C LEU A 61 -9.44 32.14 13.21
N SER A 62 -9.79 33.13 12.37
CA SER A 62 -10.17 34.46 12.86
C SER A 62 -11.68 34.62 12.92
N GLY A 63 -12.19 34.76 14.15
CA GLY A 63 -13.50 35.33 14.43
C GLY A 63 -13.47 36.86 14.44
N LYS A 64 -14.63 37.41 14.08
CA LYS A 64 -15.12 38.80 14.16
C LYS A 64 -14.89 39.72 12.94
N ALA A 65 -16.05 40.10 12.41
CA ALA A 65 -16.28 41.11 11.38
C ALA A 65 -15.77 42.49 11.77
N SER A 66 -15.19 43.19 10.79
CA SER A 66 -15.14 44.65 10.76
C SER A 66 -15.11 45.12 9.32
N MET A 67 -16.15 45.87 8.92
CA MET A 67 -16.29 46.54 7.63
C MET A 67 -15.16 47.55 7.42
N LYS A 68 -14.45 47.46 6.28
CA LYS A 68 -13.75 48.60 5.72
C LYS A 68 -13.89 48.60 4.19
N HIS A 69 -14.55 49.65 3.73
CA HIS A 69 -14.84 49.92 2.33
C HIS A 69 -13.63 50.65 1.70
N SER A 70 -13.05 50.10 0.65
CA SER A 70 -12.31 50.88 -0.35
C SER A 70 -12.17 50.06 -1.63
N GLY A 71 -12.64 50.61 -2.73
CA GLY A 71 -12.65 49.97 -4.03
C GLY A 71 -11.26 49.93 -4.67
N SER A 72 -10.97 48.81 -5.31
CA SER A 72 -10.13 48.75 -6.51
C SER A 72 -10.68 47.67 -7.41
N THR A 73 -10.84 48.02 -8.68
CA THR A 73 -11.28 47.15 -9.76
C THR A 73 -10.25 46.03 -9.97
N GLN A 74 -10.65 44.78 -9.71
CA GLN A 74 -9.93 43.62 -10.20
C GLN A 74 -10.91 42.46 -10.38
N THR A 75 -10.93 41.93 -11.59
CA THR A 75 -11.69 40.76 -12.04
C THR A 75 -11.52 39.59 -11.09
N ASP A 76 -12.62 39.17 -10.48
CA ASP A 76 -12.63 38.21 -9.38
C ASP A 76 -13.25 36.90 -9.88
N SER A 77 -12.42 35.90 -10.14
CA SER A 77 -12.87 34.51 -10.16
C SER A 77 -12.84 34.01 -8.72
N ASP A 78 -13.67 34.61 -7.87
CA ASP A 78 -13.76 34.27 -6.45
C ASP A 78 -14.55 32.96 -6.32
N VAL A 79 -13.86 31.84 -6.26
CA VAL A 79 -14.51 30.55 -6.01
C VAL A 79 -14.81 30.49 -4.52
N SER A 80 -16.06 30.80 -4.18
CA SER A 80 -16.61 30.64 -2.83
C SER A 80 -17.35 29.30 -2.72
N LEU A 81 -16.93 28.46 -1.77
CA LEU A 81 -17.57 27.19 -1.43
C LEU A 81 -18.37 27.37 -0.14
N GLY A 82 -19.68 27.20 -0.19
CA GLY A 82 -20.53 27.20 1.00
C GLY A 82 -20.66 25.80 1.60
N ILE A 83 -20.14 25.58 2.80
CA ILE A 83 -20.34 24.35 3.57
C ILE A 83 -21.59 24.51 4.43
N PRO A 84 -22.65 23.71 4.25
CA PRO A 84 -23.87 23.80 5.06
C PRO A 84 -23.62 23.41 6.52
N ALA A 85 -24.56 23.78 7.41
CA ALA A 85 -24.58 23.26 8.78
C ALA A 85 -24.80 21.74 8.79
N ASN A 86 -24.28 21.08 9.83
CA ASN A 86 -24.33 19.63 10.04
C ASN A 86 -23.58 18.80 8.98
N THR A 87 -22.63 19.40 8.28
CA THR A 87 -21.76 18.69 7.33
C THR A 87 -20.66 17.97 8.10
N VAL A 88 -20.48 16.67 7.88
CA VAL A 88 -19.38 15.90 8.49
C VAL A 88 -18.07 16.30 7.81
N MET A 89 -17.12 16.77 8.63
CA MET A 89 -15.81 17.24 8.20
C MET A 89 -14.73 16.17 8.40
N ALA A 90 -14.91 15.31 9.41
CA ALA A 90 -14.04 14.19 9.70
C ALA A 90 -14.81 13.12 10.47
N TYR A 91 -14.30 11.89 10.48
CA TYR A 91 -14.90 10.76 11.19
C TYR A 91 -13.84 9.82 11.75
N SER A 92 -14.25 9.01 12.72
CA SER A 92 -13.48 7.89 13.25
C SER A 92 -14.14 6.59 12.81
N LEU A 93 -13.35 5.67 12.25
CA LEU A 93 -13.78 4.37 11.76
C LEU A 93 -13.15 3.28 12.62
N ILE A 94 -13.95 2.31 13.06
CA ILE A 94 -13.47 1.08 13.70
C ILE A 94 -13.82 -0.10 12.79
N GLU A 95 -12.80 -0.82 12.34
CA GLU A 95 -12.99 -2.03 11.53
C GLU A 95 -13.61 -3.18 12.34
N LEU A 96 -14.27 -4.10 11.63
CA LEU A 96 -14.89 -5.30 12.19
C LEU A 96 -14.12 -6.54 11.75
N TYR A 97 -13.83 -7.43 12.68
CA TYR A 97 -13.43 -8.80 12.40
C TYR A 97 -14.63 -9.74 12.56
N VAL A 98 -15.05 -10.41 11.50
CA VAL A 98 -16.29 -11.19 11.44
C VAL A 98 -16.00 -12.69 11.34
N LYS A 99 -16.44 -13.45 12.35
CA LYS A 99 -16.31 -14.90 12.42
C LYS A 99 -17.26 -15.62 11.47
N CYS A 100 -16.96 -16.86 11.13
CA CYS A 100 -17.76 -17.71 10.25
C CYS A 100 -19.22 -17.87 10.72
N ASN A 101 -19.44 -17.76 12.03
CA ASN A 101 -20.76 -17.84 12.67
C ASN A 101 -21.50 -16.48 12.76
N GLY A 102 -20.96 -15.42 12.14
CA GLY A 102 -21.52 -14.08 12.15
C GLY A 102 -21.28 -13.28 13.43
N LYS A 103 -20.59 -13.83 14.43
CA LYS A 103 -20.09 -13.00 15.54
C LYS A 103 -19.01 -12.06 15.02
N PHE A 104 -18.89 -10.89 15.61
CA PHE A 104 -17.87 -9.93 15.20
C PHE A 104 -17.22 -9.26 16.41
N GLU A 105 -16.00 -8.78 16.19
CA GLU A 105 -15.20 -8.05 17.16
C GLU A 105 -14.82 -6.68 16.58
N LEU A 106 -14.72 -5.68 17.44
CA LEU A 106 -14.31 -4.31 17.07
C LEU A 106 -12.78 -4.23 17.12
N CYS A 107 -12.14 -3.94 16.00
CA CYS A 107 -10.70 -3.86 15.89
C CYS A 107 -10.22 -2.49 16.37
N LEU A 108 -9.81 -2.40 17.63
CA LEU A 108 -9.30 -1.16 18.23
C LEU A 108 -7.92 -0.75 17.69
N ILE A 109 -7.20 -1.70 17.09
CA ILE A 109 -5.95 -1.49 16.36
C ILE A 109 -6.31 -1.46 14.88
N CYS A 110 -5.78 -0.48 14.14
CA CYS A 110 -6.00 -0.33 12.70
C CYS A 110 -5.56 -1.60 11.96
N ASN A 111 -6.18 -1.87 10.80
CA ASN A 111 -5.73 -2.90 9.86
C ASN A 111 -5.90 -4.35 10.34
N ASN A 112 -6.88 -4.60 11.20
CA ASN A 112 -7.19 -5.93 11.76
C ASN A 112 -8.62 -6.39 11.45
N GLY A 113 -9.38 -5.62 10.66
CA GLY A 113 -10.70 -6.02 10.18
C GLY A 113 -10.67 -7.15 9.16
N GLY A 114 -11.85 -7.69 8.83
CA GLY A 114 -12.01 -8.71 7.79
C GLY A 114 -12.94 -9.85 8.20
N PHE A 115 -12.82 -10.98 7.50
CA PHE A 115 -13.61 -12.18 7.75
C PHE A 115 -12.71 -13.35 8.16
N GLU A 116 -13.19 -14.19 9.08
CA GLU A 116 -12.56 -15.45 9.46
C GLU A 116 -12.63 -16.44 8.27
N ILE A 117 -11.51 -17.09 7.99
CA ILE A 117 -11.36 -18.09 6.93
C ILE A 117 -11.57 -19.48 7.55
N ASP A 118 -12.51 -20.26 7.01
CA ASP A 118 -12.83 -21.61 7.50
C ASP A 118 -11.83 -22.63 6.93
N ARG A 119 -10.72 -22.84 7.65
CA ARG A 119 -9.64 -23.77 7.28
C ARG A 119 -10.03 -25.25 7.22
N SER A 120 -11.31 -25.61 7.45
CA SER A 120 -11.76 -27.01 7.52
C SER A 120 -12.25 -27.60 6.19
N LYS A 121 -12.30 -26.81 5.11
CA LYS A 121 -12.77 -27.27 3.78
C LYS A 121 -11.72 -27.29 2.67
N GLU A 122 -10.56 -26.67 2.86
CA GLU A 122 -9.47 -26.64 1.88
C GLU A 122 -8.28 -27.39 2.46
N GLY A 123 -8.30 -28.71 2.25
CA GLY A 123 -7.19 -29.58 2.58
C GLY A 123 -6.12 -29.54 1.50
N LEU A 124 -5.44 -28.41 1.35
CA LEU A 124 -4.16 -28.29 0.64
C LEU A 124 -3.36 -27.20 1.36
N GLU A 125 -2.27 -27.61 2.00
CA GLU A 125 -1.21 -26.72 2.46
C GLU A 125 -0.56 -26.12 1.19
N VAL A 126 -1.14 -25.04 0.67
CA VAL A 126 -0.50 -24.20 -0.34
C VAL A 126 0.17 -23.07 0.42
N ASP A 127 1.50 -23.02 0.35
CA ASP A 127 2.38 -21.93 0.82
C ASP A 127 2.20 -20.67 -0.05
N GLY A 128 0.94 -20.29 -0.28
CA GLY A 128 0.50 -19.18 -1.11
C GLY A 128 0.02 -18.04 -0.22
N PHE A 129 0.40 -16.83 -0.61
CA PHE A 129 0.21 -15.56 0.08
C PHE A 129 -1.23 -15.19 0.50
N MET A 130 -2.23 -16.03 0.21
CA MET A 130 -3.59 -15.91 0.78
C MET A 130 -3.63 -16.12 2.30
N ASP A 131 -2.55 -16.63 2.93
CA ASP A 131 -2.44 -16.81 4.38
C ASP A 131 -1.85 -15.61 5.15
N LEU A 132 -2.31 -14.39 4.87
CA LEU A 132 -2.40 -13.36 5.92
C LEU A 132 -3.62 -13.61 6.84
N GLY A 133 -4.21 -14.81 6.79
CA GLY A 133 -5.10 -15.36 7.82
C GLY A 133 -4.37 -16.28 8.81
N GLY A 134 -3.02 -16.30 8.75
CA GLY A 134 -2.11 -17.15 9.51
C GLY A 134 -1.96 -16.77 10.97
N ASP A 135 -2.80 -17.33 11.86
CA ASP A 135 -2.71 -17.27 13.34
C ASP A 135 -1.96 -16.03 13.84
N PHE A 136 -2.45 -14.84 13.43
CA PHE A 136 -1.92 -13.61 13.96
C PHE A 136 -2.34 -13.60 15.42
N ASP A 137 -1.38 -13.82 16.30
CA ASP A 137 -1.55 -13.59 17.72
C ASP A 137 -1.94 -12.09 17.85
N THR A 138 -3.25 -11.81 17.86
CA THR A 138 -3.88 -10.51 17.53
C THR A 138 -3.53 -9.39 18.53
N ASN A 139 -2.64 -9.67 19.47
CA ASN A 139 -2.17 -8.79 20.52
C ASN A 139 -0.65 -8.50 20.45
N SER A 140 0.06 -9.06 19.47
CA SER A 140 1.50 -8.87 19.30
C SER A 140 1.80 -7.98 18.08
N PRO A 141 2.66 -6.96 18.21
CA PRO A 141 3.06 -6.14 17.06
C PRO A 141 3.66 -7.04 15.98
N LEU A 142 3.20 -6.88 14.74
CA LEU A 142 3.71 -7.60 13.57
C LEU A 142 5.24 -7.55 13.56
N ASN A 143 5.88 -8.70 13.71
CA ASN A 143 7.33 -8.79 13.60
C ASN A 143 7.67 -8.88 12.12
N LEU A 144 7.98 -7.72 11.52
CA LEU A 144 8.28 -7.59 10.11
C LEU A 144 9.39 -8.55 9.64
N ASN A 145 10.43 -8.75 10.45
CA ASN A 145 11.53 -9.67 10.14
C ASN A 145 11.03 -11.11 10.00
N LYS A 146 10.25 -11.58 10.98
CA LYS A 146 9.70 -12.94 10.97
C LYS A 146 8.80 -13.19 9.77
N GLU A 147 7.97 -12.23 9.37
CA GLU A 147 7.10 -12.37 8.20
C GLU A 147 7.91 -12.37 6.90
N LEU A 148 8.92 -11.51 6.77
CA LEU A 148 9.81 -11.52 5.60
C LEU A 148 10.65 -12.80 5.51
N GLU A 149 11.03 -13.39 6.65
CA GLU A 149 11.75 -14.67 6.69
C GLU A 149 10.91 -15.82 6.14
N LYS A 150 9.60 -15.88 6.47
CA LYS A 150 8.67 -16.86 5.88
C LYS A 150 8.59 -16.75 4.36
N LEU A 151 8.65 -15.53 3.83
CA LEU A 151 8.57 -15.24 2.39
C LEU A 151 9.91 -15.36 1.66
N SER A 152 11.00 -15.70 2.37
CA SER A 152 12.35 -15.71 1.81
C SER A 152 12.55 -16.71 0.65
N SER A 153 11.80 -17.82 0.65
CA SER A 153 11.80 -18.82 -0.44
C SER A 153 11.39 -18.20 -1.78
N HIS A 154 10.34 -17.38 -1.77
CA HIS A 154 9.82 -16.68 -2.95
C HIS A 154 10.86 -15.69 -3.51
N PHE A 155 11.50 -14.91 -2.64
CA PHE A 155 12.56 -13.97 -3.05
C PHE A 155 13.80 -14.68 -3.60
N GLN A 156 14.20 -15.79 -2.99
CA GLN A 156 15.31 -16.61 -3.48
C GLN A 156 15.02 -17.17 -4.88
N LEU A 157 13.79 -17.66 -5.11
CA LEU A 157 13.37 -18.18 -6.41
C LEU A 157 13.52 -17.13 -7.51
N LEU A 158 13.04 -15.90 -7.27
CA LEU A 158 13.16 -14.78 -8.21
C LEU A 158 14.61 -14.37 -8.48
N SER A 159 15.47 -14.43 -7.45
CA SER A 159 16.87 -14.01 -7.56
C SER A 159 17.72 -14.92 -8.45
N VAL A 160 17.34 -16.20 -8.58
CA VAL A 160 18.06 -17.24 -9.34
C VAL A 160 17.64 -17.29 -10.82
N LEU A 161 16.56 -16.58 -11.20
CA LEU A 161 16.12 -16.49 -12.59
C LEU A 161 17.21 -15.91 -13.52
N PRO A 162 17.20 -16.25 -14.82
CA PRO A 162 18.12 -15.67 -15.78
C PRO A 162 18.07 -14.14 -15.78
N ALA A 163 19.21 -13.47 -15.95
CA ALA A 163 19.31 -12.01 -15.90
C ALA A 163 18.38 -11.30 -16.91
N ASP A 164 18.24 -11.88 -18.12
CA ASP A 164 17.35 -11.36 -19.16
C ASP A 164 15.87 -11.48 -18.75
N THR A 165 15.48 -12.57 -18.08
CA THR A 165 14.13 -12.74 -17.53
C THR A 165 13.88 -11.75 -16.40
N ARG A 166 14.80 -11.64 -15.44
CA ARG A 166 14.65 -10.74 -14.28
C ARG A 166 14.45 -9.29 -14.74
N SER A 167 15.29 -8.81 -15.64
CA SER A 167 15.19 -7.47 -16.20
C SER A 167 13.90 -7.24 -17.00
N SER A 168 13.48 -8.23 -17.81
CA SER A 168 12.22 -8.15 -18.56
C SER A 168 11.00 -8.12 -17.64
N LEU A 169 10.99 -8.97 -16.60
CA LEU A 169 9.90 -9.02 -15.62
C LEU A 169 9.84 -7.73 -14.80
N LEU A 170 10.99 -7.21 -14.34
CA LEU A 170 11.06 -5.91 -13.66
C LEU A 170 10.49 -4.80 -14.53
N GLN A 171 10.82 -4.79 -15.83
CA GLN A 171 10.32 -3.79 -16.76
C GLN A 171 8.81 -3.89 -16.95
N LEU A 172 8.26 -5.09 -17.13
CA LEU A 172 6.81 -5.29 -17.27
C LEU A 172 6.07 -4.88 -15.99
N LEU A 173 6.55 -5.29 -14.82
CA LEU A 173 5.94 -4.90 -13.53
C LEU A 173 5.99 -3.39 -13.34
N LYS A 174 7.12 -2.75 -13.69
CA LYS A 174 7.24 -1.29 -13.66
C LYS A 174 6.24 -0.59 -14.58
N THR A 175 6.06 -1.08 -15.81
CA THR A 175 5.06 -0.53 -16.74
C THR A 175 3.65 -0.76 -16.22
N THR A 176 3.37 -1.92 -15.62
CA THR A 176 2.08 -2.22 -15.00
C THR A 176 1.76 -1.21 -13.89
N MET A 177 2.75 -0.80 -13.08
CA MET A 177 2.58 0.20 -12.01
C MET A 177 2.12 1.59 -12.49
N GLU A 178 2.26 1.91 -13.78
CA GLU A 178 1.80 3.19 -14.34
C GLU A 178 0.27 3.31 -14.33
N ASP A 179 -0.44 2.17 -14.30
CA ASP A 179 -1.89 2.10 -14.25
C ASP A 179 -2.36 1.21 -13.08
N ARG A 180 -3.14 1.80 -12.16
CA ARG A 180 -3.66 1.06 -11.01
C ARG A 180 -4.63 -0.03 -11.44
N GLU A 181 -5.43 0.20 -12.48
CA GLU A 181 -6.40 -0.80 -12.94
C GLU A 181 -5.68 -2.03 -13.48
N ALA A 182 -4.64 -1.82 -14.31
CA ALA A 182 -3.78 -2.90 -14.81
C ALA A 182 -3.12 -3.73 -13.69
N VAL A 183 -2.69 -3.11 -12.60
CA VAL A 183 -2.14 -3.84 -11.44
C VAL A 183 -3.21 -4.72 -10.78
N SER A 184 -4.42 -4.20 -10.56
CA SER A 184 -5.51 -4.98 -9.97
C SER A 184 -6.02 -6.10 -10.90
N VAL A 185 -6.03 -5.87 -12.22
CA VAL A 185 -6.35 -6.89 -13.22
C VAL A 185 -5.31 -8.02 -13.19
N LEU A 186 -4.02 -7.67 -13.20
CA LEU A 186 -2.94 -8.65 -13.13
C LEU A 186 -3.00 -9.45 -11.82
N GLU A 187 -3.29 -8.80 -10.70
CA GLU A 187 -3.46 -9.45 -9.40
C GLU A 187 -4.56 -10.50 -9.44
N SER A 188 -5.77 -10.11 -9.89
CA SER A 188 -6.93 -11.00 -10.02
C SER A 188 -6.68 -12.19 -10.94
N VAL A 189 -5.97 -11.99 -12.06
CA VAL A 189 -5.61 -13.08 -12.98
C VAL A 189 -4.63 -14.05 -12.32
N LEU A 190 -3.61 -13.54 -11.62
CA LEU A 190 -2.63 -14.37 -10.93
C LEU A 190 -3.25 -15.14 -9.77
N ASP A 191 -4.18 -14.53 -9.04
CA ASP A 191 -4.94 -15.14 -7.94
C ASP A 191 -5.73 -16.36 -8.44
N GLN A 192 -6.51 -16.20 -9.51
CA GLN A 192 -7.24 -17.29 -10.17
C GLN A 192 -6.29 -18.43 -10.62
N MET A 193 -5.15 -18.09 -11.19
CA MET A 193 -4.18 -19.09 -11.64
C MET A 193 -3.49 -19.82 -10.48
N CYS A 194 -3.25 -19.16 -9.36
CA CYS A 194 -2.76 -19.77 -8.13
C CYS A 194 -3.77 -20.77 -7.55
N ASP A 195 -5.08 -20.52 -7.71
CA ASP A 195 -6.16 -21.44 -7.35
C ASP A 195 -6.37 -22.59 -8.36
N GLY A 196 -5.59 -22.60 -9.45
CA GLY A 196 -5.70 -23.60 -10.52
C GLY A 196 -6.87 -23.34 -11.48
N GLU A 197 -7.47 -22.16 -11.44
CA GLU A 197 -8.49 -21.72 -12.38
C GLU A 197 -7.87 -21.20 -13.69
N THR A 198 -8.63 -21.28 -14.78
CA THR A 198 -8.24 -20.69 -16.06
C THR A 198 -8.81 -19.28 -16.15
N PRO A 199 -7.98 -18.22 -16.18
CA PRO A 199 -8.46 -16.86 -16.18
C PRO A 199 -9.14 -16.50 -17.50
N ASP A 200 -10.27 -15.79 -17.43
CA ASP A 200 -10.94 -15.26 -18.61
C ASP A 200 -10.33 -13.90 -19.01
N LEU A 201 -9.50 -13.91 -20.04
CA LEU A 201 -8.86 -12.70 -20.58
C LEU A 201 -9.73 -11.99 -21.63
N GLY A 202 -10.93 -12.50 -21.94
CA GLY A 202 -11.80 -12.01 -23.01
C GLY A 202 -12.38 -10.62 -22.76
N ASP A 203 -12.64 -10.28 -21.49
CA ASP A 203 -13.27 -9.02 -21.09
C ASP A 203 -12.28 -7.87 -20.83
N LEU A 204 -10.98 -8.15 -20.86
CA LEU A 204 -9.92 -7.18 -20.60
C LEU A 204 -9.67 -6.24 -21.79
N GLU A 205 -9.17 -5.04 -21.51
CA GLU A 205 -8.68 -4.14 -22.55
C GLU A 205 -7.48 -4.73 -23.27
N GLU A 206 -7.24 -4.30 -24.52
CA GLU A 206 -6.17 -4.87 -25.35
C GLU A 206 -4.78 -4.65 -24.72
N SER A 207 -4.52 -3.47 -24.15
CA SER A 207 -3.28 -3.14 -23.45
C SER A 207 -3.05 -3.95 -22.17
N GLU A 208 -4.11 -4.17 -21.40
CA GLU A 208 -4.07 -4.99 -20.17
C GLU A 208 -3.78 -6.44 -20.52
N ARG A 209 -4.50 -6.98 -21.51
CA ARG A 209 -4.32 -8.35 -22.00
C ARG A 209 -2.90 -8.58 -22.51
N GLU A 210 -2.36 -7.65 -23.30
CA GLU A 210 -0.99 -7.75 -23.79
C GLU A 210 0.04 -7.79 -22.65
N THR A 211 -0.14 -6.95 -21.63
CA THR A 211 0.77 -6.89 -20.47
C THR A 211 0.69 -8.17 -19.63
N VAL A 212 -0.53 -8.62 -19.31
CA VAL A 212 -0.76 -9.88 -18.59
C VAL A 212 -0.15 -11.05 -19.36
N GLN A 213 -0.44 -11.17 -20.65
CA GLN A 213 0.08 -12.26 -21.48
C GLN A 213 1.62 -12.24 -21.55
N ALA A 214 2.23 -11.07 -21.67
CA ALA A 214 3.69 -10.94 -21.69
C ALA A 214 4.35 -11.44 -20.39
N ILE A 215 3.73 -11.16 -19.23
CA ILE A 215 4.21 -11.64 -17.94
C ILE A 215 4.06 -13.16 -17.84
N LEU A 216 2.91 -13.70 -18.23
CA LEU A 216 2.65 -15.15 -18.22
C LEU A 216 3.60 -15.89 -19.17
N ASP A 217 3.82 -15.37 -20.37
CA ASP A 217 4.76 -15.95 -21.34
C ASP A 217 6.20 -15.97 -20.80
N LEU A 218 6.62 -14.95 -20.04
CA LEU A 218 7.93 -14.94 -19.38
C LEU A 218 8.03 -15.98 -18.27
N VAL A 219 6.99 -16.12 -17.44
CA VAL A 219 6.93 -17.16 -16.39
C VAL A 219 7.01 -18.55 -17.04
N ASP A 220 6.32 -18.75 -18.15
CA ASP A 220 6.29 -20.03 -18.87
C ASP A 220 7.60 -20.37 -19.56
N GLN A 221 8.33 -19.36 -20.05
CA GLN A 221 9.66 -19.54 -20.63
C GLN A 221 10.73 -19.92 -19.60
N CYS A 222 10.49 -19.63 -18.31
CA CYS A 222 11.43 -19.98 -17.24
C CYS A 222 11.40 -21.46 -16.89
N VAL A 223 10.34 -22.16 -17.27
CA VAL A 223 10.08 -23.53 -16.85
C VAL A 223 10.21 -24.46 -18.04
N GLY A 224 11.02 -25.51 -17.91
CA GLY A 224 11.06 -26.58 -18.90
C GLY A 224 9.69 -27.28 -18.99
N LYS A 225 9.43 -28.01 -20.09
CA LYS A 225 8.13 -28.67 -20.37
C LYS A 225 7.62 -29.69 -19.32
N GLU A 226 8.31 -29.92 -18.20
CA GLU A 226 8.01 -30.99 -17.24
C GLU A 226 8.05 -30.57 -15.75
N GLU A 227 8.09 -29.28 -15.41
CA GLU A 227 8.20 -28.81 -14.00
C GLU A 227 7.03 -27.92 -13.55
N ASP A 228 5.82 -28.48 -13.54
CA ASP A 228 4.59 -27.78 -13.09
C ASP A 228 4.72 -27.17 -11.69
N GLU A 229 5.50 -27.80 -10.80
CA GLU A 229 5.74 -27.35 -9.42
C GLU A 229 6.60 -26.07 -9.35
N ILE A 230 7.61 -25.95 -10.22
CA ILE A 230 8.45 -24.75 -10.32
C ILE A 230 7.66 -23.61 -10.95
N ARG A 231 6.82 -23.91 -11.96
CA ARG A 231 5.89 -22.93 -12.52
C ARG A 231 4.95 -22.39 -11.47
N SER A 232 4.33 -23.27 -10.68
CA SER A 232 3.42 -22.88 -9.60
C SER A 232 4.14 -22.02 -8.57
N SER A 233 5.34 -22.39 -8.16
CA SER A 233 6.12 -21.64 -7.17
C SER A 233 6.53 -20.25 -7.69
N LEU A 234 6.92 -20.16 -8.97
CA LEU A 234 7.28 -18.90 -9.61
C LEU A 234 6.06 -18.00 -9.78
N LEU A 235 4.93 -18.58 -10.20
CA LEU A 235 3.66 -17.87 -10.29
C LEU A 235 3.26 -17.30 -8.93
N SER A 236 3.35 -18.09 -7.85
CA SER A 236 3.11 -17.62 -6.49
C SER A 236 4.06 -16.49 -6.07
N ALA A 237 5.34 -16.55 -6.48
CA ALA A 237 6.31 -15.49 -6.17
C ALA A 237 6.02 -14.18 -6.94
N VAL A 238 5.55 -14.28 -8.19
CA VAL A 238 5.10 -13.10 -8.96
C VAL A 238 3.81 -12.56 -8.38
N HIS A 239 2.84 -13.44 -8.07
CA HIS A 239 1.59 -13.07 -7.42
C HIS A 239 1.85 -12.33 -6.10
N LEU A 240 2.74 -12.83 -5.25
CA LEU A 240 3.18 -12.18 -4.02
C LEU A 240 3.60 -10.72 -4.23
N ILE A 241 4.40 -10.44 -5.27
CA ILE A 241 4.82 -9.08 -5.59
C ILE A 241 3.64 -8.24 -6.06
N VAL A 242 2.83 -8.77 -6.97
CA VAL A 242 1.70 -8.05 -7.56
C VAL A 242 0.63 -7.75 -6.51
N SER A 243 0.29 -8.69 -5.62
CA SER A 243 -0.62 -8.46 -4.49
C SER A 243 -0.08 -7.38 -3.55
N ALA A 244 1.24 -7.36 -3.31
CA ALA A 244 1.86 -6.31 -2.52
C ALA A 244 1.77 -4.95 -3.23
N MET A 245 2.07 -4.88 -4.54
CA MET A 245 1.91 -3.67 -5.34
C MET A 245 0.47 -3.16 -5.30
N ASP A 246 -0.49 -4.06 -5.52
CA ASP A 246 -1.89 -3.73 -5.53
C ASP A 246 -2.40 -3.35 -4.13
N GLY A 247 -1.75 -3.81 -3.06
CA GLY A 247 -2.04 -3.45 -1.67
C GLY A 247 -1.50 -2.07 -1.26
N MET A 248 -0.67 -1.43 -2.08
CA MET A 248 -0.17 -0.08 -1.83
C MET A 248 -1.24 0.98 -2.12
N THR A 249 -1.03 2.19 -1.59
CA THR A 249 -1.80 3.37 -2.01
C THR A 249 -1.40 3.80 -3.42
N ASP A 250 -2.28 4.49 -4.14
CA ASP A 250 -2.00 4.99 -5.50
C ASP A 250 -0.74 5.86 -5.52
N GLU A 251 -0.59 6.71 -4.50
CA GLU A 251 0.60 7.55 -4.33
C GLU A 251 1.85 6.70 -4.04
N GLY A 252 1.75 5.70 -3.16
CA GLY A 252 2.87 4.82 -2.81
C GLY A 252 3.35 4.00 -4.00
N LEU A 253 2.42 3.50 -4.81
CA LEU A 253 2.69 2.76 -6.03
C LEU A 253 3.41 3.64 -7.07
N SER A 254 2.93 4.87 -7.26
CA SER A 254 3.55 5.84 -8.18
C SER A 254 4.98 6.20 -7.75
N VAL A 255 5.19 6.45 -6.46
CA VAL A 255 6.54 6.74 -5.92
C VAL A 255 7.45 5.52 -6.09
N LEU A 256 6.98 4.30 -5.80
CA LEU A 256 7.75 3.07 -6.00
C LEU A 256 8.13 2.86 -7.48
N GLY A 257 7.19 3.09 -8.41
CA GLY A 257 7.46 3.03 -9.86
C GLY A 257 8.58 3.98 -10.31
N SER A 258 8.65 5.17 -9.69
CA SER A 258 9.75 6.13 -9.94
C SER A 258 11.11 5.71 -9.37
N CYS A 259 11.11 4.75 -8.44
CA CYS A 259 12.30 4.21 -7.77
C CYS A 259 12.76 2.85 -8.34
N CYS A 260 12.13 2.32 -9.40
CA CYS A 260 12.40 1.00 -9.98
C CYS A 260 13.69 0.90 -10.82
N SER A 261 14.79 1.52 -10.37
CA SER A 261 16.13 1.26 -10.94
C SER A 261 16.87 0.28 -10.02
N PRO A 262 17.67 -0.67 -10.55
CA PRO A 262 18.31 -1.68 -9.71
C PRO A 262 19.15 -1.12 -8.54
N PRO A 263 19.98 -0.07 -8.72
CA PRO A 263 20.73 0.52 -7.61
C PRO A 263 19.84 1.13 -6.52
N VAL A 264 18.72 1.75 -6.92
CA VAL A 264 17.77 2.34 -5.96
C VAL A 264 16.99 1.25 -5.24
N LEU A 265 16.51 0.22 -5.94
CA LEU A 265 15.83 -0.92 -5.32
C LEU A 265 16.71 -1.64 -4.30
N GLN A 266 18.01 -1.79 -4.60
CA GLN A 266 18.98 -2.34 -3.65
C GLN A 266 19.13 -1.46 -2.39
N ALA A 267 19.18 -0.14 -2.55
CA ALA A 267 19.22 0.79 -1.42
C ALA A 267 17.93 0.71 -0.57
N LEU A 268 16.76 0.65 -1.22
CA LEU A 268 15.46 0.48 -0.55
C LEU A 268 15.39 -0.86 0.21
N GLN A 269 15.92 -1.93 -0.37
CA GLN A 269 16.00 -3.25 0.30
C GLN A 269 16.83 -3.20 1.58
N ILE A 270 17.98 -2.50 1.57
CA ILE A 270 18.82 -2.32 2.77
C ILE A 270 18.03 -1.58 3.86
N LEU A 271 17.30 -0.52 3.49
CA LEU A 271 16.45 0.22 4.43
C LEU A 271 15.34 -0.68 5.00
N VAL A 272 14.66 -1.47 4.18
CA VAL A 272 13.62 -2.43 4.61
C VAL A 272 14.19 -3.46 5.60
N GLN A 273 15.36 -4.04 5.33
CA GLN A 273 16.01 -4.99 6.23
C GLN A 273 16.32 -4.36 7.59
N HIS A 274 16.69 -3.09 7.59
CA HIS A 274 16.97 -2.34 8.81
C HIS A 274 15.70 -2.01 9.61
N VAL A 275 14.62 -1.59 8.94
CA VAL A 275 13.29 -1.46 9.57
C VAL A 275 12.89 -2.78 10.22
N ALA A 276 13.07 -3.89 9.51
CA ALA A 276 12.69 -5.22 9.98
C ALA A 276 13.53 -5.66 11.19
N ALA A 277 14.83 -5.36 11.22
CA ALA A 277 15.70 -5.70 12.33
C ALA A 277 15.30 -4.99 13.64
N GLY A 278 14.68 -3.80 13.56
CA GLY A 278 14.19 -3.07 14.73
C GLY A 278 15.27 -2.72 15.76
N SER A 279 16.54 -2.71 15.36
CA SER A 279 17.67 -2.51 16.27
C SER A 279 17.78 -1.06 16.77
N GLY A 280 17.07 -0.11 16.14
CA GLY A 280 17.17 1.32 16.43
C GLY A 280 18.57 1.89 16.13
N GLU A 281 19.40 1.09 15.45
CA GLU A 281 20.70 1.53 14.97
C GLU A 281 20.51 2.53 13.83
N THR A 282 21.60 3.18 13.47
CA THR A 282 21.61 4.16 12.41
C THR A 282 22.28 3.52 11.18
N LEU A 283 21.70 3.61 9.95
CA LEU A 283 22.35 3.30 8.62
C LEU A 283 23.03 4.43 7.78
N SER A 284 24.29 4.27 7.34
CA SER A 284 25.09 5.40 6.84
C SER A 284 24.85 5.59 5.36
N LEU A 285 24.50 6.80 4.93
CA LEU A 285 24.35 7.08 3.49
C LEU A 285 25.69 7.05 2.74
N ARG A 286 26.81 6.93 3.46
CA ARG A 286 28.15 6.73 2.86
C ARG A 286 28.47 5.26 2.57
N ASP A 287 27.66 4.33 3.06
CA ASP A 287 27.82 2.92 2.75
C ASP A 287 27.58 2.69 1.25
N ALA A 288 28.37 1.81 0.63
CA ALA A 288 28.39 1.64 -0.82
C ALA A 288 27.00 1.33 -1.42
N GLY A 289 26.11 0.68 -0.65
CA GLY A 289 24.74 0.37 -1.06
C GLY A 289 23.73 1.50 -0.87
N LEU A 290 24.04 2.53 -0.08
CA LEU A 290 23.14 3.66 0.22
C LEU A 290 23.60 4.99 -0.38
N ALA A 291 24.80 5.04 -0.96
CA ALA A 291 25.38 6.24 -1.57
C ALA A 291 24.47 6.89 -2.63
N ILE A 292 23.64 6.11 -3.33
CA ILE A 292 22.68 6.63 -4.32
C ILE A 292 21.61 7.54 -3.68
N LEU A 293 21.29 7.34 -2.41
CA LEU A 293 20.32 8.14 -1.65
C LEU A 293 20.92 9.45 -1.12
N THR A 294 22.18 9.76 -1.43
CA THR A 294 22.75 11.09 -1.17
C THR A 294 22.19 12.15 -2.13
N GLU A 295 21.59 11.73 -3.24
CA GLU A 295 20.85 12.59 -4.14
C GLU A 295 19.52 13.01 -3.49
N GLU A 296 19.34 14.31 -3.31
CA GLU A 296 18.23 14.89 -2.56
C GLU A 296 16.85 14.50 -3.13
N GLU A 297 16.70 14.46 -4.45
CA GLU A 297 15.44 14.05 -5.08
C GLU A 297 15.11 12.58 -4.81
N LEU A 298 16.11 11.69 -4.85
CA LEU A 298 15.92 10.26 -4.57
C LEU A 298 15.66 10.01 -3.09
N TYR A 299 16.33 10.76 -2.21
CA TYR A 299 16.07 10.71 -0.78
C TYR A 299 14.63 11.11 -0.47
N GLN A 300 14.15 12.23 -1.02
CA GLN A 300 12.77 12.70 -0.80
C GLN A 300 11.72 11.70 -1.30
N ARG A 301 11.94 11.07 -2.46
CA ARG A 301 11.07 9.98 -2.95
C ARG A 301 11.08 8.79 -2.00
N THR A 302 12.26 8.42 -1.49
CA THR A 302 12.42 7.31 -0.54
C THR A 302 11.74 7.61 0.80
N GLU A 303 11.98 8.78 1.38
CA GLU A 303 11.29 9.27 2.58
C GLU A 303 9.77 9.24 2.41
N ARG A 304 9.28 9.73 1.26
CA ARG A 304 7.84 9.72 0.95
C ARG A 304 7.28 8.30 0.88
N LEU A 305 7.97 7.37 0.22
CA LEU A 305 7.56 5.97 0.10
C LEU A 305 7.38 5.30 1.48
N PHE A 306 8.36 5.49 2.36
CA PHE A 306 8.34 4.92 3.71
C PHE A 306 7.27 5.60 4.58
N ALA A 307 7.11 6.92 4.48
CA ALA A 307 6.08 7.66 5.20
C ALA A 307 4.66 7.21 4.82
N LEU A 308 4.40 6.96 3.54
CA LEU A 308 3.14 6.39 3.04
C LEU A 308 2.86 4.98 3.59
N SER A 309 3.90 4.30 4.08
CA SER A 309 3.84 2.98 4.69
C SER A 309 3.91 3.03 6.21
N ASN A 310 3.71 4.19 6.83
CA ASN A 310 3.82 4.44 8.28
C ASN A 310 5.20 4.13 8.88
N VAL A 311 6.26 4.30 8.09
CA VAL A 311 7.64 4.23 8.55
C VAL A 311 8.26 5.62 8.43
N GLU A 312 8.71 6.17 9.54
CA GLU A 312 9.40 7.46 9.53
C GLU A 312 10.85 7.27 9.14
N LEU A 313 11.36 8.06 8.19
CA LEU A 313 12.79 8.17 7.88
C LEU A 313 13.26 9.55 8.32
N THR A 314 14.13 9.64 9.33
CA THR A 314 14.66 10.94 9.78
C THR A 314 16.15 11.11 9.47
N ARG A 315 16.51 12.15 8.72
CA ARG A 315 17.90 12.57 8.52
C ARG A 315 18.40 13.36 9.73
N LEU A 316 19.47 12.88 10.36
CA LEU A 316 20.00 13.50 11.59
C LEU A 316 20.95 14.68 11.31
N ASN A 317 21.76 14.63 10.24
CA ASN A 317 22.71 15.68 9.89
C ASN A 317 22.82 15.89 8.37
N GLU A 318 23.27 17.07 7.95
CA GLU A 318 23.53 17.42 6.54
C GLU A 318 24.64 16.54 5.92
N ASP A 319 25.58 16.04 6.73
CA ASP A 319 26.84 15.38 6.32
C ASP A 319 26.79 13.85 6.10
N ALA A 320 25.66 13.32 5.63
CA ALA A 320 25.48 11.92 5.20
C ALA A 320 25.50 10.87 6.33
N GLU A 321 25.03 11.26 7.51
CA GLU A 321 24.82 10.35 8.63
C GLU A 321 23.32 10.25 8.96
N PHE A 322 22.77 9.13 8.47
CA PHE A 322 21.79 8.28 9.12
C PHE A 322 20.29 8.61 9.06
N THR A 323 19.53 7.56 8.69
CA THR A 323 18.07 7.47 8.73
C THR A 323 17.65 6.63 9.94
N VAL A 324 16.94 7.21 10.90
CA VAL A 324 16.26 6.42 11.94
C VAL A 324 14.94 5.96 11.36
N THR A 325 14.70 4.65 11.37
CA THR A 325 13.42 4.07 11.00
C THR A 325 12.62 3.80 12.26
N SER A 326 11.48 4.48 12.43
CA SER A 326 10.52 4.11 13.45
C SER A 326 9.20 3.73 12.78
N VAL A 327 8.69 2.54 13.11
CA VAL A 327 7.36 2.11 12.65
C VAL A 327 6.34 2.85 13.51
N ILE A 328 5.69 3.86 12.93
CA ILE A 328 4.76 4.75 13.64
C ILE A 328 3.52 3.96 14.09
N CYS A 329 3.05 3.04 13.25
CA CYS A 329 1.91 2.17 13.53
C CYS A 329 2.21 0.74 13.06
N PRO A 330 2.22 -0.27 13.95
CA PRO A 330 2.30 -1.67 13.54
C PRO A 330 1.02 -2.03 12.79
N GLY A 331 1.13 -2.22 11.48
CA GLY A 331 0.05 -2.60 10.58
C GLY A 331 0.62 -3.34 9.37
N HIS A 332 -0.23 -3.72 8.41
CA HIS A 332 0.23 -4.45 7.23
C HIS A 332 1.00 -3.58 6.23
N LEU A 333 0.86 -2.24 6.25
CA LEU A 333 1.47 -1.35 5.24
C LEU A 333 3.00 -1.43 5.17
N PRO A 334 3.77 -1.42 6.30
CA PRO A 334 5.20 -1.69 6.26
C PRO A 334 5.55 -3.04 5.62
N LEU A 335 4.75 -4.09 5.89
CA LEU A 335 4.96 -5.41 5.32
C LEU A 335 4.70 -5.42 3.82
N VAL A 336 3.59 -4.84 3.37
CA VAL A 336 3.22 -4.70 1.96
C VAL A 336 4.32 -3.98 1.18
N MET A 337 4.77 -2.81 1.65
CA MET A 337 5.89 -2.10 1.04
C MET A 337 7.17 -2.94 1.03
N SER A 338 7.47 -3.62 2.14
CA SER A 338 8.67 -4.45 2.26
C SER A 338 8.68 -5.62 1.28
N ILE A 339 7.53 -6.24 1.03
CA ILE A 339 7.39 -7.34 0.06
C ILE A 339 7.59 -6.80 -1.36
N ALA A 340 6.92 -5.71 -1.73
CA ALA A 340 7.05 -5.10 -3.05
C ALA A 340 8.51 -4.69 -3.33
N VAL A 341 9.15 -4.01 -2.38
CA VAL A 341 10.56 -3.59 -2.51
C VAL A 341 11.51 -4.79 -2.60
N ASN A 342 11.38 -5.79 -1.73
CA ASN A 342 12.27 -6.96 -1.77
C ASN A 342 12.09 -7.76 -3.07
N GLY A 343 10.85 -7.98 -3.49
CA GLY A 343 10.55 -8.72 -4.71
C GLY A 343 11.09 -8.02 -5.95
N LEU A 344 10.85 -6.71 -6.09
CA LEU A 344 11.39 -5.93 -7.21
C LEU A 344 12.92 -5.87 -7.17
N ALA A 345 13.54 -5.75 -5.98
CA ALA A 345 14.99 -5.76 -5.84
C ALA A 345 15.61 -7.10 -6.27
N CYS A 346 14.92 -8.23 -6.06
CA CYS A 346 15.36 -9.54 -6.55
C CYS A 346 15.35 -9.66 -8.09
N LEU A 347 14.59 -8.81 -8.78
CA LEU A 347 14.52 -8.75 -10.24
C LEU A 347 15.50 -7.74 -10.86
N GLY A 348 16.21 -6.97 -10.02
CA GLY A 348 17.21 -5.97 -10.43
C GLY A 348 18.56 -6.53 -10.87
#